data_AF-A0A357D6M7-F1
#
_entry.id   AF-A0A357D6M7-F1
#
_cell.length_a   1.000
_cell.length_b   1.000
_cell.length_c   1.000
_cell.angle_alpha   90.00
_cell.angle_beta   90.00
_cell.angle_gamma   90.00
#
_symmetry.space_group_name_H-M   'P 1'
#
loop_
_entity.id
_entity.type
_entity.pdbx_description
1 polymer ?
#
loop_
_entity_poly.entity_id
_entity_poly.type
_entity_poly.pdbx_seq_one_letter_code
_entity_poly.pdbx_strand_id
1 'polypeptide(L)'
;MDILANLKRILALYRNNFLVLLIATALTLLLSGLSLGLLAGPLVGGLIVLCLKLWREDQTDYKEIFRHFNSFLPTFILTLSAIIISFLVGIIGSIPLIGWLFTLAVGPALSLLAGLALAFVVEQELKPLDAIKRSVGICLTEPLMIWLYSLVIGILGSLGALFFFFPIILTAPITLLGTAFTYQQLSARETATLTFGQKEKQIGLAVLSGLFLVGLIFRFALGYQPSFFGRTVLSRNRPGLSERVAGKFLSSFVGEDVKVGRDGSSFSVGGMTIGSKLPKDYPKDVPIYPRAEIQSYLGVGNGDNSTATFSSKEQSDAIADYYERELTANGWQFETSNFGELLIMNGHKNDDRSCSISITELEDEETTIILTLKREQEE
;
A
#
# COMPACT_ATOMS: atom_id res chain seq x y z
N MET A 1 -23.12 15.14 -12.23
CA MET A 1 -22.85 16.11 -11.13
C MET A 1 -22.02 17.30 -11.63
N ASP A 2 -22.38 18.55 -11.33
CA ASP A 2 -21.51 19.72 -11.60
C ASP A 2 -20.53 19.92 -10.43
N ILE A 3 -19.29 19.44 -10.59
CA ILE A 3 -18.27 19.46 -9.54
C ILE A 3 -17.92 20.90 -9.12
N LEU A 4 -17.84 21.84 -10.06
CA LEU A 4 -17.37 23.20 -9.80
C LEU A 4 -18.44 24.01 -9.04
N ALA A 5 -19.71 23.88 -9.45
CA ALA A 5 -20.81 24.50 -8.72
C ALA A 5 -20.91 23.95 -7.28
N ASN A 6 -20.76 22.63 -7.12
CA ASN A 6 -20.80 21.97 -5.82
C ASN A 6 -19.68 22.44 -4.89
N LEU A 7 -18.45 22.55 -5.40
CA LEU A 7 -17.31 23.05 -4.63
C LEU A 7 -17.50 24.49 -4.17
N LYS A 8 -18.00 25.38 -5.05
CA LYS A 8 -18.30 26.76 -4.68
C LYS A 8 -19.29 26.82 -3.52
N ARG A 9 -20.34 26.00 -3.56
CA ARG A 9 -21.34 25.95 -2.49
C ARG A 9 -20.80 25.36 -1.19
N ILE A 10 -20.00 24.29 -1.27
CA ILE A 10 -19.31 23.70 -0.10
C ILE A 10 -18.40 24.74 0.57
N LEU A 11 -17.59 25.46 -0.21
CA LEU A 11 -16.70 26.50 0.31
C LEU A 11 -17.46 27.68 0.92
N ALA A 12 -18.60 28.08 0.33
CA ALA A 12 -19.46 29.11 0.89
C ALA A 12 -20.06 28.68 2.25
N LEU A 13 -20.59 27.46 2.35
CA LEU A 13 -21.12 26.91 3.60
C LEU A 13 -20.05 26.77 4.68
N TYR A 14 -18.87 26.29 4.29
CA TYR A 14 -17.71 26.19 5.18
C TYR A 14 -17.30 27.56 5.73
N ARG A 15 -17.20 28.58 4.87
CA ARG A 15 -16.84 29.94 5.28
C ARG A 15 -17.88 30.55 6.22
N ASN A 16 -19.17 30.39 5.90
CA ASN A 16 -20.25 30.99 6.69
C ASN A 16 -20.41 30.33 8.07
N ASN A 17 -20.07 29.05 8.19
CA ASN A 17 -20.23 28.26 9.43
C ASN A 17 -18.90 27.79 10.00
N PHE A 18 -17.82 28.52 9.69
CA PHE A 18 -16.45 28.10 9.96
C PHE A 18 -16.23 27.70 11.43
N LEU A 19 -16.68 28.54 12.37
CA LEU A 19 -16.49 28.28 13.81
C LEU A 19 -17.23 27.03 14.28
N VAL A 20 -18.48 26.83 13.85
CA VAL A 20 -19.28 25.67 14.24
C VAL A 20 -18.62 24.38 13.73
N LEU A 21 -18.21 24.36 12.46
CA LEU A 21 -17.56 23.21 11.83
C LEU A 21 -16.18 22.93 12.42
N LEU A 22 -15.39 23.97 12.71
CA LEU A 22 -14.08 23.85 13.31
C LEU A 22 -14.17 23.25 14.72
N ILE A 23 -15.05 23.78 15.57
CA ILE A 23 -15.24 23.30 16.94
C ILE A 23 -15.76 21.87 16.93
N ALA A 24 -16.78 21.58 16.12
CA ALA A 24 -17.36 20.24 16.03
C ALA A 24 -16.32 19.22 15.56
N THR A 25 -15.49 19.57 14.57
CA THR A 25 -14.45 18.67 14.04
C THR A 25 -13.30 18.49 15.02
N ALA A 26 -12.88 19.57 15.71
CA ALA A 26 -11.86 19.50 16.75
C ALA A 26 -12.31 18.61 17.91
N LEU A 27 -13.56 18.77 18.38
CA LEU A 27 -14.15 17.92 19.42
C LEU A 27 -14.25 16.47 18.96
N THR A 28 -14.75 16.23 17.74
CA THR A 28 -14.82 14.89 17.16
C THR A 28 -13.45 14.23 17.11
N LEU A 29 -12.42 14.93 16.63
CA LEU A 29 -11.06 14.39 16.55
C LEU A 29 -10.47 14.13 17.94
N LEU A 30 -10.62 15.09 18.87
CA LEU A 30 -10.14 14.97 20.24
C LEU A 30 -10.76 13.78 20.97
N LEU A 31 -12.09 13.68 20.97
CA LEU A 31 -12.82 12.61 21.66
C LEU A 31 -12.63 11.24 20.99
N SER A 32 -12.53 11.21 19.66
CA SER A 32 -12.14 9.99 18.95
C SER A 32 -10.73 9.56 19.35
N GLY A 33 -9.77 10.49 19.40
CA GLY A 33 -8.40 10.20 19.83
C GLY A 33 -8.31 9.69 21.27
N LEU A 34 -8.95 10.39 22.22
CA LEU A 34 -8.97 10.02 23.63
C LEU A 34 -9.65 8.67 23.90
N SER A 35 -10.64 8.30 23.08
CA SER A 35 -11.32 7.01 23.16
C SER A 35 -10.65 5.91 22.32
N LEU A 36 -9.45 6.15 21.79
CA LEU A 36 -8.74 5.22 20.89
C LEU A 36 -9.58 4.79 19.68
N GLY A 37 -10.39 5.72 19.16
CA GLY A 37 -11.26 5.53 18.00
C GLY A 37 -12.62 4.91 18.33
N LEU A 38 -12.90 4.54 19.58
CA LEU A 38 -14.17 3.90 19.96
C LEU A 38 -15.38 4.79 19.65
N LEU A 39 -15.26 6.10 19.88
CA LEU A 39 -16.33 7.08 19.60
C LEU A 39 -16.27 7.64 18.17
N ALA A 40 -15.34 7.20 17.32
CA ALA A 40 -15.17 7.79 15.99
C ALA A 40 -16.42 7.66 15.11
N GLY A 41 -17.04 6.49 15.09
CA GLY A 41 -18.27 6.24 14.32
C GLY A 41 -19.42 7.19 14.65
N PRO A 42 -19.93 7.22 15.89
CA PRO A 42 -21.05 8.07 16.26
C PRO A 42 -20.72 9.57 16.15
N LEU A 43 -19.49 10.00 16.47
CA LEU A 43 -19.09 11.40 16.38
C LEU A 43 -18.99 11.87 14.92
N VAL A 44 -18.42 11.05 14.03
CA VAL A 44 -18.40 11.35 12.59
C VAL A 44 -19.81 11.31 12.02
N GLY A 45 -20.65 10.36 12.44
CA GLY A 45 -22.06 10.30 12.07
C GLY A 45 -22.83 11.57 12.48
N GLY A 46 -22.66 12.03 13.73
CA GLY A 46 -23.24 13.28 14.20
C GLY A 46 -22.70 14.51 13.47
N LEU A 47 -21.42 14.50 13.09
CA LEU A 47 -20.81 15.56 12.29
C LEU A 47 -21.34 15.59 10.85
N ILE A 48 -21.67 14.44 10.26
CA ILE A 48 -22.37 14.36 8.98
C ILE A 48 -23.77 14.98 9.11
N VAL A 49 -24.53 14.68 10.17
CA VAL A 49 -25.86 15.29 10.38
C VAL A 49 -25.76 16.80 10.59
N LEU A 50 -24.76 17.28 11.32
CA LEU A 50 -24.48 18.72 11.42
C LEU A 50 -24.30 19.33 10.03
N CYS A 51 -23.51 18.69 9.15
CA CYS A 51 -23.31 19.15 7.77
C CYS A 51 -24.61 19.13 6.96
N LEU A 52 -25.47 18.10 7.15
CA LEU A 52 -26.77 18.02 6.48
C LEU A 52 -27.74 19.11 6.94
N LYS A 53 -27.74 19.47 8.23
CA LYS A 53 -28.53 20.59 8.77
C LYS A 53 -28.06 21.94 8.22
N LEU A 54 -26.74 22.17 8.20
CA LEU A 54 -26.17 23.37 7.59
C LEU A 54 -26.49 23.47 6.09
N TRP A 55 -26.55 22.33 5.40
CA TRP A 55 -26.97 22.29 3.99
C TRP A 55 -28.43 22.68 3.79
N ARG A 56 -29.31 22.23 4.69
CA ARG A 56 -30.74 22.57 4.72
C ARG A 56 -31.02 23.99 5.22
N GLU A 57 -29.97 24.75 5.56
CA GLU A 57 -30.04 26.09 6.17
C GLU A 57 -30.74 26.10 7.54
N ASP A 58 -30.73 24.97 8.24
CA ASP A 58 -31.26 24.85 9.59
C ASP A 58 -30.28 25.46 10.61
N GLN A 59 -30.80 26.16 11.61
CA GLN A 59 -29.98 26.62 12.73
C GLN A 59 -29.49 25.42 13.54
N THR A 60 -28.18 25.33 13.72
CA THR A 60 -27.54 24.25 14.45
C THR A 60 -26.27 24.72 15.17
N ASP A 61 -25.80 23.91 16.10
CA ASP A 61 -24.65 24.20 16.96
C ASP A 61 -23.74 22.96 17.02
N TYR A 62 -22.48 23.13 17.44
CA TYR A 62 -21.50 22.06 17.49
C TYR A 62 -21.95 20.88 18.37
N LYS A 63 -22.87 21.10 19.31
CA LYS A 63 -23.46 20.06 20.18
C LYS A 63 -24.24 18.98 19.42
N GLU A 64 -24.61 19.24 18.17
CA GLU A 64 -25.34 18.28 17.33
C GLU A 64 -24.58 16.95 17.16
N ILE A 65 -23.23 16.99 17.22
CA ILE A 65 -22.40 15.78 17.11
C ILE A 65 -22.70 14.73 18.19
N PHE A 66 -23.27 15.14 19.33
CA PHE A 66 -23.60 14.25 20.44
C PHE A 66 -25.02 13.67 20.37
N ARG A 67 -25.88 14.17 19.48
CA ARG A 67 -27.30 13.78 19.48
C ARG A 67 -27.57 12.40 18.89
N HIS A 68 -26.65 11.87 18.09
CA HIS A 68 -26.85 10.63 17.32
C HIS A 68 -26.11 9.42 17.91
N PHE A 69 -25.80 9.47 19.21
CA PHE A 69 -25.18 8.36 19.93
C PHE A 69 -26.09 7.13 20.06
N ASN A 70 -27.40 7.26 19.80
CA ASN A 70 -28.32 6.12 19.74
C ASN A 70 -27.91 5.12 18.64
N SER A 71 -27.29 5.59 17.56
CA SER A 71 -26.75 4.77 16.48
C SER A 71 -25.29 4.37 16.71
N PHE A 72 -24.83 4.34 17.97
CA PHE A 72 -23.46 3.99 18.36
C PHE A 72 -22.99 2.68 17.73
N LEU A 73 -23.71 1.58 18.00
CA LEU A 73 -23.26 0.25 17.59
C LEU A 73 -23.21 0.11 16.05
N PRO A 74 -24.26 0.49 15.30
CA PRO A 74 -24.22 0.47 13.84
C PRO A 74 -23.08 1.30 13.23
N THR A 75 -22.88 2.53 13.73
CA THR A 75 -21.81 3.42 13.22
C THR A 75 -20.42 2.92 13.60
N PHE A 76 -20.25 2.36 14.80
CA PHE A 76 -19.00 1.71 15.22
C PHE A 76 -18.63 0.53 14.31
N ILE A 77 -19.60 -0.34 13.98
CA ILE A 77 -19.38 -1.46 13.05
C ILE A 77 -18.97 -0.94 11.65
N LEU A 78 -19.62 0.10 11.16
CA LEU A 78 -19.25 0.71 9.87
C LEU A 78 -17.84 1.30 9.90
N THR A 79 -17.49 2.05 10.94
CA THR A 79 -16.14 2.63 11.05
C THR A 79 -15.07 1.55 11.22
N LEU A 80 -15.33 0.52 12.02
CA LEU A 80 -14.41 -0.61 12.18
C LEU A 80 -14.21 -1.36 10.85
N SER A 81 -15.28 -1.63 10.12
CA SER A 81 -15.18 -2.26 8.80
C SER A 81 -14.44 -1.37 7.80
N ALA A 82 -14.68 -0.06 7.78
CA ALA A 82 -13.93 0.88 6.95
C ALA A 82 -12.44 0.92 7.31
N ILE A 83 -12.08 0.85 8.60
CA ILE A 83 -10.68 0.76 9.06
C ILE A 83 -10.05 -0.55 8.58
N ILE A 84 -10.72 -1.69 8.74
CA ILE A 84 -10.24 -3.00 8.28
C ILE A 84 -10.03 -2.98 6.77
N ILE A 85 -11.02 -2.52 5.99
CA ILE A 85 -10.93 -2.45 4.53
C ILE A 85 -9.80 -1.51 4.10
N SER A 86 -9.68 -0.33 4.72
CA SER A 86 -8.59 0.61 4.43
C SER A 86 -7.22 0.01 4.75
N PHE A 87 -7.11 -0.76 5.83
CA PHE A 87 -5.90 -1.49 6.17
C PHE A 87 -5.55 -2.55 5.11
N LEU A 88 -6.54 -3.33 4.64
CA LEU A 88 -6.35 -4.33 3.57
C LEU A 88 -5.94 -3.67 2.25
N VAL A 89 -6.58 -2.56 1.87
CA VAL A 89 -6.22 -1.76 0.69
C VAL A 89 -4.80 -1.21 0.82
N GLY A 90 -4.40 -0.76 2.02
CA GLY A 90 -3.04 -0.29 2.29
C GLY A 90 -1.98 -1.39 2.20
N ILE A 91 -2.32 -2.65 2.46
CA ILE A 91 -1.42 -3.80 2.21
C ILE A 91 -1.14 -3.92 0.71
N ILE A 92 -2.17 -3.91 -0.13
CA ILE A 92 -2.01 -3.91 -1.60
C ILE A 92 -1.24 -2.68 -2.06
N GLY A 93 -1.50 -1.53 -1.44
CA GLY A 93 -0.79 -0.26 -1.67
C GLY A 93 0.71 -0.30 -1.39
N SER A 94 1.22 -1.34 -0.72
CA SER A 94 2.64 -1.53 -0.46
C SER A 94 3.40 -2.07 -1.68
N ILE A 95 2.70 -2.49 -2.75
CA ILE A 95 3.31 -2.89 -4.01
C ILE A 95 3.73 -1.62 -4.79
N PRO A 96 5.01 -1.47 -5.18
CA PRO A 96 5.45 -0.34 -5.99
C PRO A 96 4.65 -0.23 -7.29
N LEU A 97 4.32 1.01 -7.69
CA LEU A 97 3.53 1.38 -8.87
C LEU A 97 2.09 0.83 -8.90
N ILE A 98 1.93 -0.49 -8.96
CA ILE A 98 0.62 -1.17 -9.05
C ILE A 98 -0.21 -0.92 -7.80
N GLY A 99 0.39 -1.04 -6.62
CA GLY A 99 -0.29 -0.77 -5.35
C GLY A 99 -0.73 0.68 -5.25
N TRP A 100 0.13 1.62 -5.65
CA TRP A 100 -0.20 3.04 -5.66
C TRP A 100 -1.39 3.33 -6.60
N LEU A 101 -1.34 2.84 -7.85
CA LEU A 101 -2.45 2.97 -8.80
C LEU A 101 -3.74 2.35 -8.27
N PHE A 102 -3.66 1.18 -7.64
CA PHE A 102 -4.80 0.53 -6.99
C PHE A 102 -5.38 1.40 -5.87
N THR A 103 -4.54 1.94 -4.98
CA THR A 103 -5.01 2.82 -3.90
C THR A 103 -5.61 4.13 -4.42
N LEU A 104 -5.09 4.68 -5.51
CA LEU A 104 -5.65 5.86 -6.16
C LEU A 104 -7.02 5.55 -6.78
N ALA A 105 -7.18 4.38 -7.38
CA ALA A 105 -8.45 3.94 -7.96
C ALA A 105 -9.51 3.65 -6.88
N VAL A 106 -9.14 2.99 -5.79
CA VAL A 106 -10.11 2.52 -4.78
C VAL A 106 -10.33 3.51 -3.64
N GLY A 107 -9.27 4.19 -3.20
CA GLY A 107 -9.26 5.00 -1.97
C GLY A 107 -10.31 6.12 -1.93
N PRO A 108 -10.39 7.00 -2.94
CA PRO A 108 -11.38 8.08 -2.97
C PRO A 108 -12.82 7.56 -2.92
N ALA A 109 -13.14 6.56 -3.73
CA ALA A 109 -14.47 5.96 -3.76
C ALA A 109 -14.81 5.27 -2.44
N LEU A 110 -13.86 4.57 -1.81
CA LEU A 110 -14.04 3.91 -0.52
C LEU A 110 -14.36 4.92 0.59
N SER A 111 -13.65 6.04 0.63
CA SER A 111 -13.89 7.10 1.63
C SER A 111 -15.30 7.69 1.51
N LEU A 112 -15.72 8.02 0.29
CA LEU A 112 -17.07 8.54 0.04
C LEU A 112 -18.14 7.51 0.37
N LEU A 113 -17.94 6.24 -0.02
CA LEU A 113 -18.86 5.14 0.27
C LEU A 113 -19.06 4.95 1.77
N ALA A 114 -17.97 4.96 2.55
CA ALA A 114 -18.04 4.86 4.01
C ALA A 114 -18.81 6.05 4.63
N GLY A 115 -18.57 7.26 4.13
CA GLY A 115 -19.30 8.46 4.54
C GLY A 115 -20.79 8.39 4.21
N LEU A 116 -21.16 7.94 3.01
CA LEU A 116 -22.55 7.72 2.62
C LEU A 116 -23.22 6.65 3.50
N ALA A 117 -22.53 5.54 3.77
CA ALA A 117 -23.06 4.48 4.61
C ALA A 117 -23.35 4.98 6.04
N LEU A 118 -22.45 5.80 6.60
CA LEU A 118 -22.69 6.46 7.88
C LEU A 118 -23.89 7.40 7.83
N ALA A 119 -24.01 8.21 6.77
CA ALA A 119 -25.16 9.10 6.57
C ALA A 119 -26.48 8.31 6.53
N PHE A 120 -26.54 7.20 5.80
CA PHE A 120 -27.72 6.33 5.72
C PHE A 120 -28.08 5.69 7.07
N VAL A 121 -27.10 5.23 7.84
CA VAL A 121 -27.35 4.68 9.17
C VAL A 121 -27.89 5.74 10.13
N VAL A 122 -27.41 6.98 10.04
CA VAL A 122 -27.80 8.02 10.99
C VAL A 122 -29.11 8.71 10.61
N GLU A 123 -29.35 9.02 9.33
CA GLU A 123 -30.59 9.70 8.89
C GLU A 123 -31.74 8.74 8.61
N GLN A 124 -31.47 7.52 8.12
CA GLN A 124 -32.50 6.57 7.71
C GLN A 124 -32.57 5.34 8.61
N GLU A 125 -31.76 5.28 9.67
CA GLU A 125 -31.69 4.15 10.62
C GLU A 125 -31.51 2.78 9.94
N LEU A 126 -30.85 2.77 8.77
CA LEU A 126 -30.60 1.54 8.03
C LEU A 126 -29.65 0.62 8.80
N LYS A 127 -29.80 -0.69 8.60
CA LYS A 127 -28.81 -1.66 9.09
C LYS A 127 -27.48 -1.46 8.33
N PRO A 128 -26.31 -1.70 8.96
CA PRO A 128 -25.00 -1.45 8.35
C PRO A 128 -24.82 -2.07 6.95
N LEU A 129 -25.25 -3.32 6.76
CA LEU A 129 -25.13 -4.00 5.46
C LEU A 129 -26.01 -3.37 4.39
N ASP A 130 -27.22 -2.95 4.75
CA ASP A 130 -28.16 -2.33 3.81
C ASP A 130 -27.68 -0.92 3.44
N ALA A 131 -27.12 -0.18 4.40
CA ALA A 131 -26.47 1.11 4.17
C ALA A 131 -25.26 0.98 3.22
N ILE A 132 -24.42 -0.06 3.38
CA ILE A 132 -23.30 -0.33 2.47
C ILE A 132 -23.82 -0.66 1.07
N LYS A 133 -24.78 -1.58 0.95
CA LYS A 133 -25.36 -1.96 -0.37
C LYS A 133 -25.97 -0.76 -1.07
N ARG A 134 -26.70 0.09 -0.34
CA ARG A 134 -27.29 1.32 -0.87
C ARG A 134 -26.20 2.29 -1.34
N SER A 135 -25.15 2.49 -0.54
CA SER A 135 -24.02 3.37 -0.87
C SER A 135 -23.27 2.88 -2.11
N VAL A 136 -23.00 1.58 -2.20
CA VAL A 136 -22.42 0.94 -3.38
C VAL A 136 -23.30 1.20 -4.59
N GLY A 137 -24.59 0.89 -4.50
CA GLY A 137 -25.54 1.05 -5.62
C GLY A 137 -25.64 2.49 -6.13
N ILE A 138 -25.51 3.48 -5.24
CA ILE A 138 -25.45 4.90 -5.61
C ILE A 138 -24.15 5.22 -6.35
N CYS A 139 -23.00 4.80 -5.82
CA CYS A 139 -21.69 5.04 -6.44
C CYS A 139 -21.57 4.46 -7.86
N LEU A 140 -22.45 3.51 -8.20
CA LEU A 140 -22.46 2.82 -9.50
C LEU A 140 -23.42 3.45 -10.52
N THR A 141 -24.22 4.44 -10.13
CA THR A 141 -25.12 5.14 -11.07
C THR A 141 -24.36 5.99 -12.08
N GLU A 142 -23.36 6.75 -11.61
CA GLU A 142 -22.47 7.58 -12.43
C GLU A 142 -21.02 7.36 -11.97
N PRO A 143 -20.42 6.17 -12.20
CA PRO A 143 -19.20 5.73 -11.51
C PRO A 143 -18.02 6.66 -11.72
N LEU A 144 -17.80 7.14 -12.96
CA LEU A 144 -16.69 8.04 -13.28
C LEU A 144 -16.87 9.43 -12.63
N MET A 145 -18.09 9.99 -12.65
CA MET A 145 -18.36 11.31 -12.06
C MET A 145 -18.29 11.29 -10.54
N ILE A 146 -18.82 10.24 -9.91
CA ILE A 146 -18.77 10.05 -8.46
C ILE A 146 -17.33 9.80 -8.02
N TRP A 147 -16.58 8.98 -8.77
CA TRP A 147 -15.16 8.75 -8.51
C TRP A 147 -14.35 10.05 -8.62
N LEU A 148 -14.49 10.81 -9.71
CA LEU A 148 -13.81 12.10 -9.88
C LEU A 148 -14.18 13.08 -8.76
N TYR A 149 -15.46 13.16 -8.40
CA TYR A 149 -15.89 13.99 -7.29
C TYR A 149 -15.22 13.58 -5.98
N SER A 150 -15.22 12.27 -5.67
CA SER A 150 -14.60 11.71 -4.46
C SER A 150 -13.09 11.98 -4.41
N LEU A 151 -12.42 11.94 -5.57
CA LEU A 151 -11.01 12.28 -5.71
C LEU A 151 -10.77 13.75 -5.38
N VAL A 152 -11.57 14.66 -5.94
CA VAL A 152 -11.42 16.11 -5.72
C VAL A 152 -11.67 16.49 -4.25
N ILE A 153 -12.76 16.00 -3.64
CA ILE A 153 -13.01 16.27 -2.21
C ILE A 153 -12.00 15.58 -1.29
N GLY A 154 -11.46 14.44 -1.73
CA GLY A 154 -10.43 13.68 -1.01
C GLY A 154 -9.09 14.42 -1.01
N ILE A 155 -8.69 14.98 -2.15
CA ILE A 155 -7.49 15.82 -2.27
C ILE A 155 -7.64 17.06 -1.37
N LEU A 156 -8.77 17.78 -1.46
CA LEU A 156 -9.02 18.95 -0.61
C LEU A 156 -8.99 18.61 0.89
N GLY A 157 -9.53 17.45 1.25
CA GLY A 157 -9.48 16.93 2.63
C GLY A 157 -8.08 16.55 3.09
N SER A 158 -7.27 15.97 2.21
CA SER A 158 -5.93 15.47 2.54
C SER A 158 -4.85 16.56 2.54
N LEU A 159 -5.12 17.74 1.94
CA LEU A 159 -4.23 18.90 2.04
C LEU A 159 -3.85 19.22 3.50
N GLY A 160 -4.75 18.96 4.44
CA GLY A 160 -4.50 19.20 5.85
C GLY A 160 -3.54 18.19 6.50
N ALA A 161 -3.39 17.01 5.93
CA ALA A 161 -2.39 16.03 6.38
C ALA A 161 -0.96 16.42 5.95
N LEU A 162 -0.82 17.30 4.95
CA LEU A 162 0.48 17.74 4.43
C LEU A 162 1.26 18.63 5.42
N PHE A 163 0.57 19.38 6.30
CA PHE A 163 1.17 20.38 7.18
C PHE A 163 1.06 20.01 8.68
N PHE A 164 1.27 18.72 9.02
CA PHE A 164 1.23 18.16 10.40
C PHE A 164 -0.11 18.29 11.13
N PHE A 165 -0.93 17.23 11.25
CA PHE A 165 -2.17 17.06 12.06
C PHE A 165 -3.14 18.24 12.28
N PHE A 166 -2.69 19.38 12.79
CA PHE A 166 -3.45 20.62 12.99
C PHE A 166 -4.27 21.07 11.77
N PRO A 167 -3.78 20.96 10.52
CA PRO A 167 -4.56 21.38 9.37
C PRO A 167 -5.59 20.33 8.92
N ILE A 168 -5.59 19.09 9.45
CA ILE A 168 -6.70 18.14 9.23
C ILE A 168 -8.00 18.67 9.84
N ILE A 169 -7.93 19.33 11.00
CA ILE A 169 -9.10 19.95 11.64
C ILE A 169 -9.70 21.03 10.73
N LEU A 170 -8.88 21.69 9.92
CA LEU A 170 -9.31 22.72 8.96
C LEU A 170 -9.90 22.11 7.69
N THR A 171 -9.34 21.02 7.17
CA THR A 171 -9.73 20.45 5.87
C THR A 171 -10.79 19.35 5.94
N ALA A 172 -10.86 18.58 7.05
CA ALA A 172 -11.84 17.51 7.23
C ALA A 172 -13.32 17.96 7.09
N PRO A 173 -13.74 19.16 7.55
CA PRO A 173 -15.11 19.62 7.35
C PRO A 173 -15.48 19.75 5.87
N ILE A 174 -14.53 20.04 4.98
CA ILE A 174 -14.76 20.17 3.54
C ILE A 174 -15.18 18.81 2.95
N THR A 175 -14.47 17.74 3.32
CA THR A 175 -14.80 16.37 2.87
C THR A 175 -16.14 15.90 3.42
N LEU A 176 -16.48 16.28 4.66
CA LEU A 176 -17.75 15.92 5.29
C LEU A 176 -18.94 16.68 4.69
N LEU A 177 -18.78 17.98 4.41
CA LEU A 177 -19.75 18.76 3.64
C LEU A 177 -19.93 18.19 2.23
N GLY A 178 -18.84 17.75 1.58
CA GLY A 178 -18.90 17.09 0.29
C GLY A 178 -19.70 15.78 0.35
N THR A 179 -19.43 14.95 1.35
CA THR A 179 -20.18 13.71 1.60
C THR A 179 -21.66 13.98 1.86
N ALA A 180 -21.97 14.93 2.74
CA ALA A 180 -23.34 15.33 3.08
C ALA A 180 -24.09 15.86 1.86
N PHE A 181 -23.41 16.62 1.01
CA PHE A 181 -23.96 17.09 -0.26
C PHE A 181 -24.29 15.93 -1.20
N THR A 182 -23.34 15.01 -1.43
CA THR A 182 -23.57 13.83 -2.26
C THR A 182 -24.71 12.98 -1.72
N TYR A 183 -24.80 12.82 -0.39
CA TYR A 183 -25.91 12.15 0.24
C TYR A 183 -27.25 12.82 -0.07
N GLN A 184 -27.37 14.14 0.11
CA GLN A 184 -28.60 14.87 -0.23
C GLN A 184 -28.99 14.71 -1.70
N GLN A 185 -28.01 14.79 -2.60
CA GLN A 185 -28.27 14.77 -4.03
C GLN A 185 -28.64 13.36 -4.55
N LEU A 186 -28.04 12.31 -3.97
CA LEU A 186 -28.13 10.96 -4.52
C LEU A 186 -28.97 10.00 -3.68
N SER A 187 -29.30 10.31 -2.42
CA SER A 187 -30.05 9.39 -1.54
C SER A 187 -31.43 9.00 -2.08
N ALA A 188 -32.10 9.95 -2.74
CA ALA A 188 -33.43 9.76 -3.33
C ALA A 188 -33.40 9.08 -4.72
N ARG A 189 -32.22 8.87 -5.32
CA ARG A 189 -32.12 8.26 -6.66
C ARG A 189 -32.33 6.75 -6.59
N GLU A 190 -32.74 6.17 -7.72
CA GLU A 190 -32.69 4.72 -7.91
C GLU A 190 -31.24 4.24 -7.91
N THR A 191 -31.01 3.06 -7.34
CA THR A 191 -29.67 2.47 -7.23
C THR A 191 -29.40 1.52 -8.36
N ALA A 192 -28.19 1.57 -8.91
CA ALA A 192 -27.69 0.53 -9.79
C ALA A 192 -27.42 -0.75 -9.00
N THR A 193 -27.64 -1.91 -9.63
CA THR A 193 -27.31 -3.22 -9.08
C THR A 193 -26.11 -3.78 -9.85
N LEU A 194 -25.00 -4.07 -9.16
CA LEU A 194 -23.92 -4.84 -9.75
C LEU A 194 -24.22 -6.33 -9.62
N THR A 195 -24.56 -6.96 -10.73
CA THR A 195 -24.65 -8.42 -10.83
C THR A 195 -23.42 -8.95 -11.56
N PHE A 196 -22.42 -9.38 -10.80
CA PHE A 196 -21.31 -10.15 -11.37
C PHE A 196 -21.69 -11.62 -11.48
N GLY A 197 -21.30 -12.26 -12.58
CA GLY A 197 -21.34 -13.70 -12.75
C GLY A 197 -20.42 -14.40 -11.75
N GLN A 198 -20.69 -15.68 -11.47
CA GLN A 198 -19.86 -16.47 -10.53
C GLN A 198 -18.38 -16.50 -10.93
N LYS A 199 -18.10 -16.60 -12.24
CA LYS A 199 -16.72 -16.60 -12.77
C LYS A 199 -16.00 -15.28 -12.55
N GLU A 200 -16.66 -14.15 -12.80
CA GLU A 200 -16.10 -12.82 -12.59
C GLU A 200 -15.78 -12.57 -11.11
N LYS A 201 -16.68 -13.02 -10.21
CA LYS A 201 -16.44 -12.97 -8.76
C LYS A 201 -15.23 -13.80 -8.35
N GLN A 202 -15.08 -15.01 -8.89
CA GLN A 202 -13.94 -15.89 -8.60
C GLN A 202 -12.62 -15.28 -9.09
N ILE A 203 -12.60 -14.76 -10.32
CA ILE A 203 -11.41 -14.12 -10.89
C ILE A 203 -11.05 -12.87 -10.08
N GLY A 204 -12.02 -11.99 -9.82
CA GLY A 204 -11.78 -10.77 -9.03
C GLY A 204 -11.26 -11.07 -7.63
N LEU A 205 -11.82 -12.10 -6.97
CA LEU A 205 -11.36 -12.54 -5.66
C LEU A 205 -9.94 -13.12 -5.72
N ALA A 206 -9.62 -13.92 -6.74
CA ALA A 206 -8.27 -14.48 -6.93
C ALA A 206 -7.22 -13.40 -7.22
N VAL A 207 -7.58 -12.36 -7.99
CA VAL A 207 -6.70 -11.22 -8.26
C VAL A 207 -6.47 -10.40 -6.99
N LEU A 208 -7.53 -10.11 -6.24
CA LEU A 208 -7.42 -9.37 -4.97
C LEU A 208 -6.62 -10.16 -3.92
N SER A 209 -6.80 -11.48 -3.84
CA SER A 209 -6.03 -12.32 -2.92
C SER A 209 -4.56 -12.40 -3.32
N GLY A 210 -4.26 -12.53 -4.62
CA GLY A 210 -2.90 -12.48 -5.14
C GLY A 210 -2.21 -11.14 -4.83
N LEU A 211 -2.86 -10.02 -5.14
CA LEU A 211 -2.35 -8.68 -4.82
C LEU A 211 -2.16 -8.49 -3.30
N PHE A 212 -3.07 -9.01 -2.49
CA PHE A 212 -2.95 -8.94 -1.04
C PHE A 212 -1.74 -9.71 -0.52
N LEU A 213 -1.52 -10.93 -1.02
CA LEU A 213 -0.35 -11.75 -0.66
C LEU A 213 0.96 -11.07 -1.06
N VAL A 214 1.04 -10.55 -2.28
CA VAL A 214 2.22 -9.79 -2.74
C VAL A 214 2.41 -8.54 -1.87
N GLY A 215 1.34 -7.81 -1.58
CA GLY A 215 1.38 -6.65 -0.68
C GLY A 215 1.87 -6.98 0.73
N LEU A 216 1.52 -8.15 1.28
CA LEU A 216 2.04 -8.61 2.58
C LEU A 216 3.55 -8.84 2.53
N ILE A 217 4.06 -9.43 1.44
CA ILE A 217 5.51 -9.63 1.25
C ILE A 217 6.21 -8.27 1.24
N PHE A 218 5.75 -7.32 0.44
CA PHE A 218 6.34 -5.99 0.42
C PHE A 218 6.27 -5.30 1.79
N ARG A 219 5.11 -5.35 2.46
CA ARG A 219 4.91 -4.64 3.72
C ARG A 219 5.67 -5.22 4.91
N PHE A 220 5.70 -6.54 5.04
CA PHE A 220 6.23 -7.22 6.23
C PHE A 220 7.56 -7.91 6.01
N ALA A 221 7.85 -8.41 4.80
CA ALA A 221 9.13 -9.07 4.51
C ALA A 221 10.17 -8.05 4.01
N LEU A 222 9.77 -7.13 3.12
CA LEU A 222 10.67 -6.10 2.57
C LEU A 222 10.65 -4.79 3.36
N GLY A 223 9.83 -4.70 4.41
CA GLY A 223 9.72 -3.51 5.25
C GLY A 223 9.21 -2.27 4.51
N TYR A 224 8.55 -2.44 3.37
CA TYR A 224 8.02 -1.36 2.55
C TYR A 224 6.75 -0.81 3.21
N GLN A 225 6.89 0.27 3.97
CA GLN A 225 5.74 1.09 4.35
C GLN A 225 5.49 2.13 3.26
N PRO A 226 4.31 2.14 2.62
CA PRO A 226 3.95 3.25 1.74
C PRO A 226 3.78 4.51 2.60
N SER A 227 4.72 5.44 2.47
CA SER A 227 4.62 6.76 3.08
C SER A 227 3.79 7.64 2.16
N PHE A 228 2.65 8.15 2.62
CA PHE A 228 1.92 9.21 1.92
C PHE A 228 2.75 10.51 1.80
N PHE A 229 3.85 10.61 2.57
CA PHE A 229 4.86 11.66 2.51
C PHE A 229 6.27 11.05 2.53
N GLY A 230 6.91 11.01 1.38
CA GLY A 230 8.33 11.36 1.17
C GLY A 230 9.45 10.85 2.10
N ARG A 231 9.23 9.85 2.96
CA ARG A 231 10.30 9.15 3.68
C ARG A 231 9.99 7.67 3.74
N THR A 232 10.58 6.92 2.83
CA THR A 232 10.79 5.47 2.94
C THR A 232 11.60 5.22 4.21
N VAL A 233 10.93 4.85 5.30
CA VAL A 233 11.63 4.32 6.48
C VAL A 233 11.61 2.82 6.33
N LEU A 234 12.74 2.25 5.91
CA LEU A 234 13.03 0.83 6.01
C LEU A 234 13.13 0.49 7.51
N SER A 235 11.98 0.24 8.13
CA SER A 235 11.88 -0.07 9.56
C SER A 235 12.41 -1.48 9.81
N ARG A 236 13.72 -1.58 10.01
CA ARG A 236 14.43 -2.78 10.45
C ARG A 236 14.24 -2.95 11.96
N ASN A 237 13.16 -3.61 12.41
CA ASN A 237 13.12 -4.41 13.66
C ASN A 237 11.73 -4.94 14.03
N ARG A 238 11.59 -6.27 14.12
CA ARG A 238 11.01 -7.04 15.25
C ARG A 238 11.06 -8.57 14.96
N PRO A 239 12.00 -9.33 15.57
CA PRO A 239 12.10 -10.78 15.39
C PRO A 239 11.25 -11.54 16.43
N GLY A 240 10.67 -12.69 16.06
CA GLY A 240 10.32 -13.73 17.03
C GLY A 240 8.96 -14.41 16.95
N LEU A 241 7.86 -13.75 16.54
CA LEU A 241 6.50 -14.33 16.69
C LEU A 241 5.84 -14.76 15.37
N SER A 242 6.21 -14.15 14.25
CA SER A 242 5.72 -14.50 12.90
C SER A 242 6.39 -15.76 12.33
N GLU A 243 7.57 -16.13 12.82
CA GLU A 243 8.47 -17.14 12.24
C GLU A 243 7.89 -18.56 12.22
N ARG A 244 7.27 -18.99 13.33
CA ARG A 244 6.73 -20.36 13.48
C ARG A 244 5.34 -20.52 12.84
N VAL A 245 4.60 -19.42 12.73
CA VAL A 245 3.26 -19.40 12.13
C VAL A 245 3.37 -19.28 10.61
N ALA A 246 4.25 -18.40 10.09
CA ALA A 246 4.45 -18.21 8.66
C ALA A 246 4.97 -19.48 7.97
N GLY A 247 5.98 -20.16 8.52
CA GLY A 247 6.51 -21.40 7.94
C GLY A 247 5.45 -22.51 7.84
N LYS A 248 4.66 -22.72 8.91
CA LYS A 248 3.61 -23.75 8.95
C LYS A 248 2.40 -23.42 8.07
N PHE A 249 2.03 -22.15 7.94
CA PHE A 249 0.90 -21.73 7.11
C PHE A 249 1.27 -21.81 5.61
N LEU A 250 2.48 -21.42 5.25
CA LEU A 250 2.98 -21.46 3.87
C LEU A 250 3.20 -22.90 3.40
N SER A 251 3.74 -23.79 4.24
CA SER A 251 3.87 -25.21 3.90
C SER A 251 2.51 -25.90 3.68
N SER A 252 1.45 -25.47 4.38
CA SER A 252 0.10 -26.03 4.20
C SER A 252 -0.58 -25.61 2.90
N PHE A 253 -0.10 -24.54 2.24
CA PHE A 253 -0.72 -23.97 1.04
C PHE A 253 0.08 -24.27 -0.23
N VAL A 254 1.41 -24.23 -0.15
CA VAL A 254 2.32 -24.46 -1.29
C VAL A 254 2.54 -25.96 -1.54
N GLY A 255 2.30 -26.81 -0.54
CA GLY A 255 2.53 -28.26 -0.64
C GLY A 255 4.01 -28.66 -0.58
N GLU A 256 4.92 -27.70 -0.38
CA GLU A 256 6.36 -27.92 -0.22
C GLU A 256 6.90 -27.35 1.10
N ASP A 257 8.02 -27.91 1.57
CA ASP A 257 8.67 -27.55 2.84
C ASP A 257 9.36 -26.18 2.74
N VAL A 258 8.79 -25.17 3.41
CA VAL A 258 9.30 -23.79 3.40
C VAL A 258 10.17 -23.56 4.64
N LYS A 259 11.46 -23.25 4.42
CA LYS A 259 12.44 -22.99 5.50
C LYS A 259 12.81 -21.52 5.55
N VAL A 260 12.74 -20.91 6.72
CA VAL A 260 13.13 -19.51 6.94
C VAL A 260 14.41 -19.46 7.77
N GLY A 261 15.39 -18.68 7.35
CA GLY A 261 16.64 -18.45 8.06
C GLY A 261 16.40 -17.88 9.46
N ARG A 262 17.24 -18.28 10.44
CA ARG A 262 17.11 -17.92 11.86
C ARG A 262 17.12 -16.42 12.17
N ASP A 263 17.55 -15.60 11.23
CA ASP A 263 17.63 -14.14 11.32
C ASP A 263 16.61 -13.44 10.41
N GLY A 264 15.70 -14.19 9.77
CA GLY A 264 14.72 -13.68 8.82
C GLY A 264 15.30 -13.15 7.52
N SER A 265 16.61 -13.29 7.30
CA SER A 265 17.29 -12.73 6.13
C SER A 265 17.16 -13.58 4.88
N SER A 266 16.68 -14.83 4.97
CA SER A 266 16.49 -15.70 3.82
C SER A 266 15.28 -16.64 3.98
N PHE A 267 14.66 -17.00 2.87
CA PHE A 267 13.60 -17.99 2.78
C PHE A 267 13.91 -19.00 1.66
N SER A 268 13.58 -20.27 1.88
CA SER A 268 13.75 -21.33 0.90
C SER A 268 12.42 -22.04 0.61
N VAL A 269 12.05 -22.16 -0.67
CA VAL A 269 10.85 -22.84 -1.18
C VAL A 269 11.30 -23.81 -2.28
N GLY A 270 11.00 -25.11 -2.17
CA GLY A 270 11.33 -26.08 -3.23
C GLY A 270 12.82 -26.15 -3.61
N GLY A 271 13.73 -25.81 -2.69
CA GLY A 271 15.18 -25.74 -2.96
C GLY A 271 15.68 -24.40 -3.52
N MET A 272 14.78 -23.48 -3.89
CA MET A 272 15.09 -22.08 -4.24
C MET A 272 15.20 -21.23 -2.98
N THR A 273 16.28 -20.48 -2.83
CA THR A 273 16.61 -19.62 -1.68
C THR A 273 16.61 -18.15 -2.09
N ILE A 274 15.93 -17.32 -1.33
CA ILE A 274 15.79 -15.87 -1.57
C ILE A 274 16.14 -15.14 -0.28
N GLY A 275 16.99 -14.12 -0.32
CA GLY A 275 17.37 -13.41 0.91
C GLY A 275 18.35 -12.26 0.75
N SER A 276 18.80 -11.69 1.85
CA SER A 276 19.83 -10.64 1.94
C SER A 276 21.17 -11.19 2.47
N LYS A 277 21.39 -12.51 2.35
CA LYS A 277 22.65 -13.19 2.64
C LYS A 277 22.90 -14.29 1.63
N LEU A 278 24.18 -14.50 1.31
CA LEU A 278 24.60 -15.64 0.50
C LEU A 278 24.46 -16.95 1.29
N PRO A 279 24.14 -18.08 0.63
CA PRO A 279 24.19 -19.38 1.25
C PRO A 279 25.62 -19.73 1.69
N LYS A 280 25.76 -20.58 2.72
CA LYS A 280 27.08 -20.97 3.25
C LYS A 280 27.96 -21.69 2.23
N ASP A 281 27.33 -22.36 1.27
CA ASP A 281 27.98 -23.19 0.26
C ASP A 281 28.14 -22.48 -1.09
N TYR A 282 28.02 -21.13 -1.09
CA TYR A 282 28.16 -20.33 -2.31
C TYR A 282 29.49 -20.57 -3.04
N PRO A 283 29.52 -20.63 -4.39
CA PRO A 283 30.73 -20.94 -5.14
C PRO A 283 31.84 -19.93 -4.85
N LYS A 284 32.98 -20.42 -4.35
CA LYS A 284 34.13 -19.58 -3.99
C LYS A 284 34.99 -19.17 -5.19
N ASP A 285 34.80 -19.86 -6.32
CA ASP A 285 35.53 -19.60 -7.55
C ASP A 285 34.95 -18.44 -8.36
N VAL A 286 33.84 -17.86 -7.90
CA VAL A 286 33.38 -16.54 -8.32
C VAL A 286 33.49 -15.58 -7.13
N PRO A 287 34.50 -14.70 -7.14
CA PRO A 287 34.83 -13.85 -6.00
C PRO A 287 33.75 -12.81 -5.75
N ILE A 288 33.56 -12.42 -4.49
CA ILE A 288 32.69 -11.31 -4.11
C ILE A 288 33.58 -10.08 -3.91
N TYR A 289 33.17 -8.92 -4.40
CA TYR A 289 33.94 -7.70 -4.19
C TYR A 289 34.02 -7.35 -2.69
N PRO A 290 35.23 -7.16 -2.10
CA PRO A 290 35.39 -7.09 -0.64
C PRO A 290 34.69 -5.90 0.03
N ARG A 291 34.48 -4.80 -0.71
CA ARG A 291 33.79 -3.59 -0.24
C ARG A 291 32.36 -3.49 -0.79
N ALA A 292 31.75 -4.62 -1.15
CA ALA A 292 30.36 -4.68 -1.57
C ALA A 292 29.48 -5.26 -0.46
N GLU A 293 28.31 -4.64 -0.26
CA GLU A 293 27.28 -5.13 0.65
C GLU A 293 26.19 -5.84 -0.14
N ILE A 294 25.78 -7.04 0.30
CA ILE A 294 24.72 -7.79 -0.35
C ILE A 294 23.35 -7.14 -0.08
N GLN A 295 22.63 -6.85 -1.17
CA GLN A 295 21.28 -6.30 -1.14
C GLN A 295 20.24 -7.41 -1.28
N SER A 296 20.46 -8.34 -2.23
CA SER A 296 19.55 -9.45 -2.48
C SER A 296 20.27 -10.67 -3.06
N TYR A 297 19.66 -11.84 -2.88
CA TYR A 297 20.08 -13.13 -3.40
C TYR A 297 18.83 -13.91 -3.80
N LEU A 298 18.91 -14.58 -4.93
CA LEU A 298 17.93 -15.51 -5.46
C LEU A 298 18.71 -16.68 -6.06
N GLY A 299 18.53 -17.90 -5.59
CA GLY A 299 19.26 -19.02 -6.19
C GLY A 299 18.88 -20.38 -5.67
N VAL A 300 19.14 -21.42 -6.47
CA VAL A 300 18.78 -22.81 -6.16
C VAL A 300 20.02 -23.56 -5.64
N GLY A 301 19.81 -24.41 -4.62
CA GLY A 301 20.85 -25.30 -4.12
C GLY A 301 22.07 -24.57 -3.55
N ASN A 302 23.26 -24.89 -4.06
CA ASN A 302 24.55 -24.34 -3.61
C ASN A 302 24.87 -22.94 -4.18
N GLY A 303 24.04 -22.41 -5.10
CA GLY A 303 24.26 -21.11 -5.72
C GLY A 303 24.80 -21.14 -7.14
N ASP A 304 25.01 -22.30 -7.75
CA ASP A 304 25.42 -22.41 -9.17
C ASP A 304 24.34 -21.97 -10.16
N ASN A 305 23.08 -21.86 -9.73
CA ASN A 305 21.97 -21.24 -10.48
C ASN A 305 21.37 -20.12 -9.63
N SER A 306 22.06 -18.98 -9.58
CA SER A 306 21.71 -17.87 -8.69
C SER A 306 21.99 -16.49 -9.29
N THR A 307 21.30 -15.49 -8.75
CA THR A 307 21.56 -14.08 -8.95
C THR A 307 21.71 -13.42 -7.59
N ALA A 308 22.80 -12.69 -7.39
CA ALA A 308 23.07 -11.88 -6.21
C ALA A 308 23.25 -10.42 -6.63
N THR A 309 22.61 -9.51 -5.90
CA THR A 309 22.79 -8.06 -6.09
C THR A 309 23.56 -7.50 -4.91
N PHE A 310 24.56 -6.69 -5.20
CA PHE A 310 25.39 -5.99 -4.23
C PHE A 310 25.42 -4.49 -4.52
N SER A 311 25.72 -3.69 -3.50
CA SER A 311 26.04 -2.26 -3.66
C SER A 311 27.45 -1.97 -3.14
N SER A 312 28.14 -1.00 -3.74
CA SER A 312 29.44 -0.51 -3.30
C SER A 312 29.55 1.01 -3.52
N LYS A 313 30.37 1.66 -2.70
CA LYS A 313 30.69 3.09 -2.84
C LYS A 313 31.93 3.35 -3.70
N GLU A 314 32.54 2.30 -4.22
CA GLU A 314 33.71 2.36 -5.08
C GLU A 314 33.28 2.55 -6.54
N GLN A 315 34.13 3.19 -7.34
CA GLN A 315 33.86 3.45 -8.76
C GLN A 315 33.79 2.16 -9.57
N SER A 316 33.02 2.17 -10.66
CA SER A 316 32.83 1.00 -11.53
C SER A 316 34.14 0.44 -12.08
N ASP A 317 35.10 1.29 -12.44
CA ASP A 317 36.42 0.89 -12.94
C ASP A 317 37.20 0.04 -11.93
N ALA A 318 37.24 0.45 -10.66
CA ALA A 318 37.96 -0.28 -9.62
C ALA A 318 37.32 -1.65 -9.29
N ILE A 319 35.99 -1.73 -9.43
CA ILE A 319 35.24 -2.98 -9.29
C ILE A 319 35.49 -3.87 -10.50
N ALA A 320 35.51 -3.31 -11.71
CA ALA A 320 35.78 -4.04 -12.93
C ALA A 320 37.18 -4.68 -12.91
N ASP A 321 38.22 -3.89 -12.61
CA ASP A 321 39.60 -4.36 -12.50
C ASP A 321 39.77 -5.53 -11.50
N TYR A 322 38.99 -5.50 -10.41
CA TYR A 322 38.96 -6.59 -9.44
C TYR A 322 38.41 -7.87 -10.06
N TYR A 323 37.26 -7.80 -10.72
CA TYR A 323 36.63 -8.98 -11.31
C TYR A 323 37.46 -9.56 -12.44
N GLU A 324 38.04 -8.73 -13.31
CA GLU A 324 38.91 -9.22 -14.38
C GLU A 324 40.11 -9.99 -13.83
N ARG A 325 40.78 -9.44 -12.82
CA ARG A 325 41.95 -10.09 -12.19
C ARG A 325 41.58 -11.40 -11.51
N GLU A 326 40.57 -11.37 -10.65
CA GLU A 326 40.24 -12.52 -9.80
C GLU A 326 39.54 -13.64 -10.60
N LEU A 327 38.70 -13.30 -11.58
CA LEU A 327 38.08 -14.31 -12.45
C LEU A 327 39.13 -15.00 -13.33
N THR A 328 40.08 -14.24 -13.90
CA THR A 328 41.21 -14.82 -14.65
C THR A 328 42.03 -15.75 -13.77
N ALA A 329 42.35 -15.33 -12.54
CA ALA A 329 43.10 -16.13 -11.58
C ALA A 329 42.37 -17.44 -11.21
N ASN A 330 41.03 -17.42 -11.24
CA ASN A 330 40.18 -18.59 -10.98
C ASN A 330 39.83 -19.40 -12.24
N GLY A 331 40.47 -19.10 -13.37
CA GLY A 331 40.39 -19.88 -14.61
C GLY A 331 39.13 -19.61 -15.46
N TRP A 332 38.46 -18.48 -15.28
CA TRP A 332 37.34 -18.07 -16.14
C TRP A 332 37.84 -17.34 -17.37
N GLN A 333 37.24 -17.62 -18.52
CA GLN A 333 37.37 -16.83 -19.74
C GLN A 333 36.19 -15.88 -19.81
N PHE A 334 36.37 -14.60 -20.12
CA PHE A 334 35.26 -13.65 -20.16
C PHE A 334 35.34 -12.67 -21.31
N GLU A 335 34.19 -12.14 -21.67
CA GLU A 335 34.02 -11.02 -22.59
C GLU A 335 33.43 -9.84 -21.82
N THR A 336 34.09 -8.68 -21.92
CA THR A 336 33.62 -7.43 -21.32
C THR A 336 32.95 -6.57 -22.39
N SER A 337 31.70 -6.17 -22.15
CA SER A 337 30.94 -5.24 -22.97
C SER A 337 30.65 -3.97 -22.17
N ASN A 338 31.01 -2.81 -22.72
CA ASN A 338 30.81 -1.52 -22.07
C ASN A 338 29.73 -0.71 -22.81
N PHE A 339 28.73 -0.25 -22.08
CA PHE A 339 27.58 0.54 -22.56
C PHE A 339 27.48 1.89 -21.81
N GLY A 340 28.60 2.54 -21.53
CA GLY A 340 28.65 3.80 -20.78
C GLY A 340 28.55 3.54 -19.29
N GLU A 341 27.38 3.81 -18.70
CA GLU A 341 27.10 3.63 -17.26
C GLU A 341 26.91 2.16 -16.85
N LEU A 342 26.85 1.25 -17.83
CA LEU A 342 26.67 -0.19 -17.63
C LEU A 342 27.83 -0.96 -18.25
N LEU A 343 28.52 -1.74 -17.41
CA LEU A 343 29.54 -2.70 -17.83
C LEU A 343 29.02 -4.11 -17.57
N ILE A 344 29.14 -5.00 -18.56
CA ILE A 344 28.74 -6.40 -18.44
C ILE A 344 29.96 -7.28 -18.75
N MET A 345 30.33 -8.16 -17.82
CA MET A 345 31.32 -9.22 -18.03
C MET A 345 30.60 -10.56 -18.08
N ASN A 346 30.69 -11.26 -19.21
CA ASN A 346 30.16 -12.62 -19.32
C ASN A 346 31.32 -13.61 -19.30
N GLY A 347 31.36 -14.45 -18.27
CA GLY A 347 32.40 -15.45 -18.07
C GLY A 347 31.92 -16.87 -18.34
N HIS A 348 32.81 -17.71 -18.85
CA HIS A 348 32.65 -19.14 -19.04
C HIS A 348 33.86 -19.87 -18.47
N LYS A 349 33.63 -21.01 -17.81
CA LYS A 349 34.71 -21.83 -17.24
C LYS A 349 34.86 -23.18 -17.95
N ASN A 350 33.73 -23.81 -18.30
CA ASN A 350 33.58 -25.07 -19.04
C ASN A 350 32.25 -25.01 -19.83
N ASP A 351 31.93 -26.03 -20.64
CA ASP A 351 30.71 -26.09 -21.47
C ASP A 351 29.39 -25.95 -20.67
N ASP A 352 29.40 -26.25 -19.37
CA ASP A 352 28.21 -26.29 -18.52
C ASP A 352 28.08 -25.12 -17.54
N ARG A 353 29.09 -24.25 -17.38
CA ARG A 353 29.08 -23.15 -16.38
C ARG A 353 29.38 -21.80 -16.98
N SER A 354 28.47 -20.85 -16.71
CA SER A 354 28.63 -19.45 -17.06
C SER A 354 28.34 -18.52 -15.88
N CYS A 355 28.95 -17.34 -15.91
CA CYS A 355 28.68 -16.25 -15.01
C CYS A 355 28.46 -14.96 -15.79
N SER A 356 27.67 -14.04 -15.23
CA SER A 356 27.50 -12.70 -15.77
C SER A 356 27.58 -11.71 -14.62
N ILE A 357 28.43 -10.69 -14.78
CA ILE A 357 28.64 -9.62 -13.81
C ILE A 357 28.26 -8.32 -14.50
N SER A 358 27.17 -7.71 -14.03
CA SER A 358 26.75 -6.39 -14.47
C SER A 358 27.11 -5.36 -13.41
N ILE A 359 27.82 -4.32 -13.79
CA ILE A 359 28.22 -3.20 -12.94
C ILE A 359 27.53 -1.96 -13.49
N THR A 360 26.72 -1.31 -12.67
CA THR A 360 26.01 -0.07 -13.04
C THR A 360 26.41 1.05 -12.10
N GLU A 361 26.88 2.15 -12.67
CA GLU A 361 27.20 3.38 -11.95
C GLU A 361 26.18 4.46 -12.33
N LEU A 362 25.47 4.98 -11.34
CA LEU A 362 24.48 6.05 -11.49
C LEU A 362 25.03 7.30 -10.79
N GLU A 363 24.92 8.47 -11.41
CA GLU A 363 25.36 9.73 -10.80
C GLU A 363 24.69 9.92 -9.41
N ASP A 364 25.52 10.21 -8.39
CA ASP A 364 25.13 10.41 -6.99
C ASP A 364 24.53 9.19 -6.23
N GLU A 365 24.65 7.97 -6.77
CA GLU A 365 24.22 6.72 -6.09
C GLU A 365 25.37 5.71 -5.89
N GLU A 366 25.12 4.65 -5.10
CA GLU A 366 26.08 3.55 -4.93
C GLU A 366 26.13 2.67 -6.19
N THR A 367 27.34 2.28 -6.62
CA THR A 367 27.54 1.38 -7.74
C THR A 367 26.92 0.01 -7.45
N THR A 368 26.04 -0.42 -8.34
CA THR A 368 25.30 -1.68 -8.22
C THR A 368 26.03 -2.77 -8.98
N ILE A 369 26.20 -3.93 -8.34
CA ILE A 369 26.83 -5.12 -8.93
C ILE A 369 25.79 -6.25 -8.93
N ILE A 370 25.43 -6.74 -10.10
CA ILE A 370 24.55 -7.91 -10.25
C ILE A 370 25.41 -9.07 -10.74
N LEU A 371 25.49 -10.12 -9.94
CA LEU A 371 26.26 -11.32 -10.25
C LEU A 371 25.31 -12.50 -10.45
N THR A 372 25.31 -13.05 -11.65
CA THR A 372 24.52 -14.22 -12.03
C THR A 372 25.43 -15.39 -12.31
N LEU A 373 25.10 -16.54 -11.73
CA LEU A 373 25.73 -17.84 -11.96
C LEU A 373 24.71 -18.77 -12.59
N LYS A 374 25.12 -19.48 -13.63
CA LYS A 374 24.33 -20.51 -14.28
C LYS A 374 25.16 -21.78 -14.44
N ARG A 375 24.56 -22.92 -14.12
CA ARG A 375 25.04 -24.25 -14.52
C ARG A 375 23.93 -24.98 -15.27
N GLU A 376 24.21 -25.40 -16.49
CA GLU A 376 23.30 -26.26 -17.26
C GLU A 376 23.31 -27.67 -16.65
N GLN A 377 22.10 -28.23 -16.44
CA GLN A 377 21.96 -29.60 -15.98
C GLN A 377 21.99 -30.51 -17.21
N GLU A 378 22.87 -31.51 -17.23
CA GLU A 378 22.68 -32.68 -18.10
C GLU A 378 21.37 -33.37 -17.67
N GLU A 379 20.43 -33.55 -18.61
CA GLU A 379 19.14 -34.23 -18.41
C GLU A 379 19.28 -35.68 -17.93
#